data_AF-A0A651DDM1-F1
#
_entry.id   AF-A0A651DDM1-F1
#
_cell.length_a   1.000
_cell.length_b   1.000
_cell.length_c   1.000
_cell.angle_alpha   90.00
_cell.angle_beta   90.00
_cell.angle_gamma   90.00
#
_symmetry.space_group_name_H-M   'P 1'
#
loop_
_entity.id
_entity.type
_entity.pdbx_description
1 polymer ?
#
loop_
_entity_poly.entity_id
_entity_poly.type
_entity_poly.pdbx_seq_one_letter_code
_entity_poly.pdbx_strand_id
1 'polypeptide(L)'
;MTSEAHPTNLPTEQLRDDINTLMQTVTTLIEGEPTFATLETALHSHAALSDQLAMYSPDASSAAALQRIEDFITRQAGSYYQANEATLDDQESKRFIALFARQLLALEGVGPATARQLFTAGIFTPEAFFKLTPQALEALDLPSTTLARLTPLIK
;
A
#
# COMPACT_ATOMS: atom_id res chain seq x y z
N MET A 1 45.00 7.63 18.21
CA MET A 1 44.54 6.42 17.51
C MET A 1 43.02 6.39 17.60
N THR A 2 42.36 6.99 16.62
CA THR A 2 40.89 7.03 16.52
C THR A 2 40.45 5.74 15.85
N SER A 3 40.00 4.78 16.66
CA SER A 3 39.34 3.58 16.16
C SER A 3 37.91 3.98 15.78
N GLU A 4 37.69 4.25 14.50
CA GLU A 4 36.33 4.34 13.95
C GLU A 4 35.70 2.95 14.08
N ALA A 5 34.89 2.77 15.11
CA ALA A 5 34.04 1.59 15.26
C ALA A 5 33.00 1.62 14.13
N HIS A 6 33.30 0.95 13.02
CA HIS A 6 32.27 0.56 12.06
C HIS A 6 31.27 -0.36 12.76
N PRO A 7 29.95 -0.11 12.66
CA PRO A 7 28.95 -0.96 13.28
C PRO A 7 29.07 -2.37 12.69
N THR A 8 29.26 -3.32 13.59
CA THR A 8 29.67 -4.69 13.33
C THR A 8 28.44 -5.53 12.95
N ASN A 9 28.41 -6.02 11.71
CA ASN A 9 27.72 -7.22 11.20
C ASN A 9 26.25 -7.48 11.63
N LEU A 10 25.31 -7.00 10.81
CA LEU A 10 24.13 -7.70 10.24
C LEU A 10 23.41 -6.70 9.32
N PRO A 11 22.98 -7.05 8.07
CA PRO A 11 21.67 -7.70 7.93
C PRO A 11 21.48 -8.51 6.62
N THR A 12 22.49 -9.19 6.05
CA THR A 12 22.27 -9.93 4.78
C THR A 12 21.36 -11.16 4.95
N GLU A 13 21.42 -11.81 6.11
CA GLU A 13 20.50 -12.89 6.48
C GLU A 13 19.10 -12.33 6.76
N GLN A 14 18.99 -11.26 7.55
CA GLN A 14 17.71 -10.59 7.80
C GLN A 14 17.03 -10.11 6.50
N LEU A 15 17.80 -9.47 5.61
CA LEU A 15 17.30 -9.02 4.31
C LEU A 15 16.82 -10.21 3.46
N ARG A 16 17.57 -11.33 3.48
CA ARG A 16 17.17 -12.55 2.78
C ARG A 16 15.88 -13.12 3.37
N ASP A 17 15.75 -13.15 4.69
CA ASP A 17 14.57 -13.66 5.39
C ASP A 17 13.34 -12.78 5.13
N ASP A 18 13.52 -11.46 5.08
CA ASP A 18 12.46 -10.51 4.75
C ASP A 18 12.03 -10.62 3.27
N ILE A 19 12.99 -10.81 2.35
CA ILE A 19 12.71 -11.11 0.94
C ILE A 19 11.96 -12.44 0.81
N ASN A 20 12.41 -13.49 1.50
CA ASN A 20 11.78 -14.81 1.47
C ASN A 20 10.35 -14.76 2.03
N THR A 21 10.14 -14.03 3.13
CA THR A 21 8.83 -13.82 3.74
C THR A 21 7.90 -13.07 2.79
N LEU A 22 8.37 -11.98 2.18
CA LEU A 22 7.59 -11.25 1.20
C LEU A 22 7.25 -12.12 -0.01
N MET A 23 8.22 -12.86 -0.54
CA MET A 23 8.02 -13.79 -1.66
C MET A 23 6.98 -14.86 -1.32
N GLN A 24 7.10 -15.53 -0.18
CA GLN A 24 6.16 -16.56 0.25
C GLN A 24 4.75 -16.01 0.46
N THR A 25 4.64 -14.82 1.02
CA THR A 25 3.33 -14.18 1.25
C THR A 25 2.70 -13.76 -0.08
N VAL A 26 3.48 -13.18 -1.00
CA VAL A 26 3.01 -12.84 -2.35
C VAL A 26 2.61 -14.08 -3.15
N THR A 27 3.39 -15.17 -3.09
CA THR A 27 3.01 -16.45 -3.69
C THR A 27 1.68 -16.96 -3.13
N THR A 28 1.48 -16.86 -1.81
CA THR A 28 0.21 -17.24 -1.18
C THR A 28 -0.96 -16.40 -1.70
N LEU A 29 -0.77 -15.09 -1.92
CA LEU A 29 -1.78 -14.21 -2.51
C LEU A 29 -2.06 -14.50 -3.99
N ILE A 30 -1.12 -15.11 -4.72
CA ILE A 30 -1.30 -15.51 -6.12
C ILE A 30 -2.01 -16.85 -6.22
N GLU A 31 -1.65 -17.81 -5.37
CA GLU A 31 -2.10 -19.20 -5.44
C GLU A 31 -3.37 -19.49 -4.65
N GLY A 32 -3.67 -18.67 -3.63
CA GLY A 32 -4.76 -18.90 -2.68
C GLY A 32 -5.76 -17.74 -2.58
N GLU A 33 -6.78 -17.95 -1.75
CA GLU A 33 -7.72 -16.88 -1.39
C GLU A 33 -7.07 -15.92 -0.38
N PRO A 34 -7.05 -14.61 -0.66
CA PRO A 34 -6.48 -13.64 0.26
C PRO A 34 -7.29 -13.59 1.56
N THR A 35 -6.60 -13.64 2.69
CA THR A 35 -7.18 -13.32 4.00
C THR A 35 -6.66 -11.97 4.46
N PHE A 36 -7.38 -11.30 5.37
CA PHE A 36 -6.88 -10.07 5.97
C PHE A 36 -5.49 -10.27 6.61
N ALA A 37 -5.29 -11.36 7.37
CA ALA A 37 -4.00 -11.65 8.00
C ALA A 37 -2.85 -11.79 6.97
N THR A 38 -3.10 -12.48 5.84
CA THR A 38 -2.10 -12.63 4.78
C THR A 38 -1.79 -11.29 4.12
N LEU A 39 -2.79 -10.46 3.86
CA LEU A 39 -2.62 -9.12 3.27
C LEU A 39 -1.86 -8.17 4.21
N GLU A 40 -2.21 -8.17 5.49
CA GLU A 40 -1.52 -7.39 6.54
C GLU A 40 -0.05 -7.80 6.65
N THR A 41 0.21 -9.11 6.65
CA THR A 41 1.58 -9.66 6.66
C THR A 41 2.38 -9.25 5.43
N ALA A 42 1.77 -9.32 4.24
CA ALA A 42 2.43 -8.94 2.99
C ALA A 42 2.83 -7.45 3.02
N LEU A 43 1.91 -6.60 3.47
CA LEU A 43 2.13 -5.16 3.52
C LEU A 43 3.18 -4.76 4.57
N HIS A 44 3.19 -5.41 5.73
CA HIS A 44 4.22 -5.17 6.76
C HIS A 44 5.60 -5.67 6.31
N SER A 45 5.67 -6.84 5.67
CA SER A 45 6.91 -7.39 5.13
C SER A 45 7.47 -6.51 4.02
N HIS A 46 6.61 -6.00 3.14
CA HIS A 46 6.98 -5.04 2.10
C HIS A 46 7.50 -3.73 2.69
N ALA A 47 6.84 -3.17 3.70
CA ALA A 47 7.26 -1.93 4.34
C ALA A 47 8.64 -2.10 5.01
N ALA A 48 8.82 -3.18 5.78
CA ALA A 48 10.09 -3.48 6.43
C ALA A 48 11.23 -3.64 5.41
N LEU A 49 10.99 -4.37 4.31
CA LEU A 49 11.97 -4.53 3.24
C LEU A 49 12.28 -3.20 2.54
N SER A 50 11.26 -2.36 2.31
CA SER A 50 11.43 -1.05 1.67
C SER A 50 12.26 -0.10 2.54
N ASP A 51 11.97 -0.05 3.85
CA ASP A 51 12.73 0.76 4.81
C ASP A 51 14.19 0.29 4.91
N GLN A 52 14.42 -1.03 4.89
CA GLN A 52 15.76 -1.58 4.89
C GLN A 52 16.53 -1.23 3.62
N LEU A 53 15.91 -1.40 2.45
CA LEU A 53 16.54 -1.12 1.18
C LEU A 53 16.79 0.38 0.97
N ALA A 54 15.94 1.26 1.51
CA ALA A 54 16.12 2.71 1.46
C ALA A 54 17.48 3.15 2.05
N MET A 55 17.99 2.44 3.07
CA MET A 55 19.32 2.71 3.66
C MET A 55 20.47 2.48 2.67
N TYR A 56 20.25 1.69 1.63
CA TYR A 56 21.26 1.33 0.64
C TYR A 56 21.11 2.08 -0.69
N SER A 57 20.18 3.06 -0.77
CA SER A 57 19.89 3.82 -2.00
C SER A 57 19.69 2.87 -3.21
N PRO A 58 18.58 2.11 -3.22
CA PRO A 58 18.35 1.07 -4.20
C PRO A 58 18.33 1.67 -5.61
N ASP A 59 18.83 0.92 -6.59
CA ASP A 59 18.76 1.37 -7.97
C ASP A 59 17.31 1.52 -8.44
N ALA A 60 17.12 2.23 -9.55
CA ALA A 60 15.79 2.50 -10.10
C ALA A 60 14.99 1.22 -10.42
N SER A 61 15.68 0.12 -10.75
CA SER A 61 15.05 -1.16 -11.06
C SER A 61 14.47 -1.80 -9.81
N SER A 62 15.23 -1.79 -8.72
CA SER A 62 14.87 -2.33 -7.42
C SER A 62 13.72 -1.53 -6.79
N ALA A 63 13.80 -0.19 -6.86
CA ALA A 63 12.72 0.69 -6.43
C ALA A 63 11.42 0.42 -7.23
N ALA A 64 11.53 0.28 -8.56
CA ALA A 64 10.37 -0.04 -9.40
C ALA A 64 9.78 -1.43 -9.10
N ALA A 65 10.60 -2.42 -8.77
CA ALA A 65 10.14 -3.74 -8.37
C ALA A 65 9.36 -3.70 -7.05
N LEU A 66 9.87 -2.99 -6.04
CA LEU A 66 9.18 -2.79 -4.77
C LEU A 66 7.84 -2.08 -4.96
N GLN A 67 7.78 -1.06 -5.81
CA GLN A 67 6.52 -0.37 -6.09
C GLN A 67 5.49 -1.30 -6.72
N ARG A 68 5.89 -2.14 -7.69
CA ARG A 68 4.97 -3.12 -8.30
C ARG A 68 4.44 -4.15 -7.30
N ILE A 69 5.26 -4.54 -6.33
CA ILE A 69 4.83 -5.46 -5.26
C ILE A 69 3.81 -4.77 -4.35
N GLU A 70 4.05 -3.51 -3.95
CA GLU A 70 3.08 -2.73 -3.18
C GLU A 70 1.75 -2.59 -3.93
N ASP A 71 1.80 -2.20 -5.21
CA ASP A 71 0.62 -2.05 -6.05
C ASP A 71 -0.16 -3.36 -6.18
N PHE A 72 0.55 -4.49 -6.31
CA PHE A 72 -0.08 -5.81 -6.32
C PHE A 72 -0.79 -6.11 -4.99
N ILE A 73 -0.11 -5.92 -3.85
CA ILE A 73 -0.67 -6.16 -2.52
C ILE A 73 -1.92 -5.29 -2.31
N THR A 74 -1.86 -4.01 -2.65
CA THR A 74 -3.00 -3.10 -2.46
C THR A 74 -4.16 -3.41 -3.41
N ARG A 75 -3.90 -3.86 -4.64
CA ARG A 75 -4.98 -4.34 -5.53
C ARG A 75 -5.64 -5.59 -4.98
N GLN A 76 -4.88 -6.54 -4.43
CA GLN A 76 -5.45 -7.71 -3.75
C GLN A 76 -6.26 -7.31 -2.52
N ALA A 77 -5.78 -6.32 -1.75
CA ALA A 77 -6.51 -5.77 -0.61
C ALA A 77 -7.82 -5.10 -1.03
N GLY A 78 -7.83 -4.35 -2.14
CA GLY A 78 -9.03 -3.76 -2.71
C GLY A 78 -10.06 -4.82 -3.13
N SER A 79 -9.63 -5.85 -3.86
CA SER A 79 -10.48 -6.98 -4.24
C SER A 79 -11.04 -7.72 -3.02
N TYR A 80 -10.21 -7.97 -2.01
CA TYR A 80 -10.64 -8.58 -0.75
C TYR A 80 -11.68 -7.73 -0.03
N TYR A 81 -11.45 -6.42 0.08
CA TYR A 81 -12.39 -5.49 0.70
C TYR A 81 -13.73 -5.51 -0.02
N GLN A 82 -13.76 -5.39 -1.35
CA GLN A 82 -15.02 -5.42 -2.12
C GLN A 82 -15.79 -6.73 -1.95
N ALA A 83 -15.09 -7.87 -1.88
CA ALA A 83 -15.72 -9.18 -1.71
C ALA A 83 -16.26 -9.41 -0.28
N ASN A 84 -15.66 -8.76 0.73
CA ASN A 84 -15.92 -9.02 2.14
C ASN A 84 -16.48 -7.81 2.92
N GLU A 85 -16.73 -6.67 2.27
CA GLU A 85 -17.16 -5.44 2.96
C GLU A 85 -18.42 -5.67 3.81
N ALA A 86 -19.37 -6.46 3.31
CA ALA A 86 -20.61 -6.77 4.01
C ALA A 86 -20.45 -7.76 5.18
N THR A 87 -19.31 -8.46 5.26
CA THR A 87 -19.02 -9.48 6.28
C THR A 87 -18.02 -9.02 7.32
N LEU A 88 -17.18 -8.02 7.00
CA LEU A 88 -16.27 -7.38 7.93
C LEU A 88 -17.06 -6.60 8.99
N ASP A 89 -16.70 -6.76 10.25
CA ASP A 89 -17.25 -5.90 11.29
C ASP A 89 -16.68 -4.47 11.18
N ASP A 90 -17.33 -3.52 11.88
CA ASP A 90 -16.96 -2.11 11.89
C ASP A 90 -15.49 -1.87 12.29
N GLN A 91 -14.95 -2.67 13.22
CA GLN A 91 -13.60 -2.51 13.74
C GLN A 91 -12.57 -3.09 12.77
N GLU A 92 -12.84 -4.27 12.22
CA GLU A 92 -12.03 -4.92 11.20
C GLU A 92 -11.97 -4.06 9.94
N SER A 93 -13.11 -3.57 9.45
CA SER A 93 -13.18 -2.67 8.29
C SER A 93 -12.39 -1.38 8.54
N LYS A 94 -12.56 -0.72 9.68
CA LYS A 94 -11.79 0.50 10.02
C LYS A 94 -10.28 0.23 10.07
N ARG A 95 -9.87 -0.90 10.66
CA ARG A 95 -8.45 -1.29 10.72
C ARG A 95 -7.90 -1.57 9.32
N PHE A 96 -8.65 -2.32 8.53
CA PHE A 96 -8.30 -2.66 7.15
C PHE A 96 -8.09 -1.41 6.30
N ILE A 97 -9.10 -0.53 6.27
CA ILE A 97 -9.03 0.72 5.49
C ILE A 97 -7.90 1.60 6.00
N ALA A 98 -7.72 1.74 7.32
CA ALA A 98 -6.63 2.55 7.87
C ALA A 98 -5.25 2.04 7.41
N LEU A 99 -5.10 0.73 7.25
CA LEU A 99 -3.86 0.11 6.84
C LEU A 99 -3.59 0.29 5.33
N PHE A 100 -4.56 -0.03 4.47
CA PHE A 100 -4.35 -0.03 3.02
C PHE A 100 -4.59 1.32 2.35
N ALA A 101 -5.43 2.19 2.90
CA ALA A 101 -5.63 3.54 2.36
C ALA A 101 -4.36 4.41 2.44
N ARG A 102 -3.37 4.03 3.26
CA ARG A 102 -2.11 4.78 3.41
C ARG A 102 -1.39 5.02 2.08
N GLN A 103 -1.54 4.11 1.10
CA GLN A 103 -0.89 4.26 -0.20
C GLN A 103 -1.41 5.50 -0.96
N LEU A 104 -2.66 5.89 -0.73
CA LEU A 104 -3.27 7.07 -1.34
C LEU A 104 -2.72 8.39 -0.77
N LEU A 105 -1.98 8.34 0.35
CA LEU A 105 -1.27 9.51 0.88
C LEU A 105 -0.12 9.96 -0.04
N ALA A 106 0.29 9.13 -1.01
CA ALA A 106 1.22 9.54 -2.05
C ALA A 106 0.62 10.58 -3.02
N LEU A 107 -0.71 10.73 -3.04
CA LEU A 107 -1.37 11.79 -3.81
C LEU A 107 -1.16 13.14 -3.12
N GLU A 108 -0.64 14.10 -3.86
CA GLU A 108 -0.39 15.44 -3.33
C GLU A 108 -1.68 16.06 -2.77
N GLY A 109 -1.62 16.55 -1.54
CA GLY A 109 -2.76 17.15 -0.88
C GLY A 109 -3.82 16.16 -0.39
N VAL A 110 -3.58 14.85 -0.41
CA VAL A 110 -4.47 13.85 0.19
C VAL A 110 -4.04 13.54 1.63
N GLY A 111 -4.95 13.76 2.58
CA GLY A 111 -4.75 13.40 3.99
C GLY A 111 -5.43 12.07 4.35
N PRO A 112 -5.22 11.55 5.58
CA PRO A 112 -5.76 10.25 6.00
C PRO A 112 -7.28 10.12 5.88
N ALA A 113 -8.04 11.20 6.14
CA ALA A 113 -9.49 11.17 5.98
C ALA A 113 -9.91 10.98 4.52
N THR A 114 -9.31 11.73 3.60
CA THR A 114 -9.57 11.64 2.17
C THR A 114 -9.11 10.31 1.59
N ALA A 115 -7.96 9.80 2.02
CA ALA A 115 -7.47 8.48 1.62
C ALA A 115 -8.46 7.38 1.99
N ARG A 116 -9.01 7.40 3.21
CA ARG A 116 -10.04 6.43 3.63
C ARG A 116 -11.30 6.53 2.80
N GLN A 117 -11.77 7.76 2.51
CA GLN A 117 -12.94 7.98 1.67
C GLN A 117 -12.75 7.43 0.25
N LEU A 118 -11.59 7.69 -0.36
CA LEU A 118 -11.24 7.15 -1.67
C LEU A 118 -11.21 5.61 -1.66
N PHE A 119 -10.62 5.02 -0.62
CA PHE A 119 -10.55 3.57 -0.48
C PHE A 119 -11.95 2.94 -0.39
N THR A 120 -12.82 3.50 0.47
CA THR A 120 -14.23 3.07 0.57
C THR A 120 -14.98 3.27 -0.75
N ALA A 121 -14.64 4.30 -1.53
CA ALA A 121 -15.23 4.54 -2.85
C ALA A 121 -14.65 3.62 -3.96
N GLY A 122 -13.82 2.63 -3.62
CA GLY A 122 -13.26 1.67 -4.57
C GLY A 122 -11.98 2.13 -5.27
N ILE A 123 -11.37 3.23 -4.83
CA ILE A 123 -10.10 3.73 -5.36
C ILE A 123 -8.98 3.31 -4.43
N PHE A 124 -8.28 2.24 -4.80
CA PHE A 124 -7.30 1.60 -3.90
C PHE A 124 -5.86 2.07 -4.12
N THR A 125 -5.50 2.53 -5.33
CA THR A 125 -4.13 2.96 -5.65
C THR A 125 -4.08 4.35 -6.28
N PRO A 126 -2.96 5.09 -6.15
CA PRO A 126 -2.77 6.36 -6.86
C PRO A 126 -2.92 6.24 -8.37
N GLU A 127 -2.42 5.13 -8.95
CA GLU A 127 -2.56 4.86 -10.38
C GLU A 127 -4.04 4.71 -10.80
N ALA A 128 -4.86 4.06 -9.97
CA ALA A 128 -6.31 3.95 -10.23
C ALA A 128 -6.98 5.33 -10.16
N PHE A 129 -6.58 6.18 -9.21
CA PHE A 129 -7.07 7.55 -9.11
C PHE A 129 -6.78 8.37 -10.37
N PHE A 130 -5.54 8.37 -10.87
CA PHE A 130 -5.16 9.14 -12.06
C PHE A 130 -5.77 8.63 -13.38
N LYS A 131 -6.39 7.44 -13.37
CA LYS A 131 -7.14 6.91 -14.52
C LYS A 131 -8.61 7.33 -14.54
N LEU A 132 -9.10 7.94 -13.46
CA LEU A 132 -10.46 8.46 -13.40
C LEU A 132 -10.61 9.62 -14.38
N THR A 133 -11.81 9.74 -14.95
CA THR A 133 -12.23 10.99 -15.60
C THR A 133 -12.81 11.94 -14.54
N PRO A 134 -12.89 13.25 -14.80
CA PRO A 134 -13.58 14.18 -13.90
C PRO A 134 -15.01 13.75 -13.57
N GLN A 135 -15.73 13.22 -14.57
CA GLN A 135 -17.09 12.68 -14.41
C GLN A 135 -17.13 11.45 -13.50
N ALA A 136 -16.13 10.55 -13.60
CA ALA A 136 -16.04 9.38 -12.75
C ALA A 136 -15.71 9.76 -11.30
N LEU A 137 -14.87 10.77 -11.09
CA LEU A 137 -14.57 11.29 -9.75
C LEU A 137 -15.83 11.88 -9.09
N GLU A 138 -16.61 12.68 -9.82
CA GLU A 138 -17.87 13.26 -9.32
C GLU A 138 -18.91 12.19 -8.93
N ALA A 139 -18.84 11.01 -9.55
CA ALA A 139 -19.72 9.88 -9.25
C ALA A 139 -19.35 9.11 -7.97
N LEU A 140 -18.19 9.36 -7.35
CA LEU A 140 -17.71 8.61 -6.17
C LEU A 140 -18.43 8.95 -4.85
N ASP A 141 -19.53 9.73 -4.89
CA ASP A 141 -20.31 10.20 -3.72
C ASP A 141 -19.43 10.72 -2.57
N LEU A 142 -18.34 11.41 -2.92
CA LEU A 142 -17.41 11.98 -1.96
C LEU A 142 -17.94 13.33 -1.46
N PRO A 143 -17.58 13.76 -0.24
CA PRO A 143 -17.93 15.09 0.23
C PRO A 143 -17.47 16.18 -0.74
N SER A 144 -18.26 17.23 -0.92
CA SER A 144 -17.97 18.32 -1.87
C SER A 144 -16.60 18.97 -1.65
N THR A 145 -16.17 19.10 -0.40
CA THR A 145 -14.83 19.60 -0.03
C THR A 145 -13.72 18.65 -0.43
N THR A 146 -13.96 17.34 -0.41
CA THR A 146 -13.02 16.32 -0.90
C THR A 146 -12.97 16.35 -2.43
N LEU A 147 -14.11 16.39 -3.12
CA LEU A 147 -14.17 16.51 -4.58
C LEU A 147 -13.40 17.74 -5.09
N ALA A 148 -13.66 18.91 -4.52
CA ALA A 148 -12.99 20.15 -4.92
C ALA A 148 -11.45 20.09 -4.78
N ARG A 149 -10.93 19.27 -3.86
CA ARG A 149 -9.48 19.04 -3.69
C ARG A 149 -8.91 18.05 -4.70
N LEU A 150 -9.71 17.07 -5.12
CA LEU A 150 -9.29 15.97 -5.98
C LEU A 150 -9.44 16.30 -7.47
N THR A 151 -10.45 17.08 -7.86
CA THR A 151 -10.70 17.46 -9.27
C THR A 151 -9.47 18.08 -9.95
N PRO A 152 -8.70 18.99 -9.34
CA PRO A 152 -7.51 19.56 -9.97
C PRO A 152 -6.36 18.57 -10.20
N LEU A 153 -6.38 17.41 -9.51
CA LEU A 153 -5.32 16.41 -9.61
C LEU A 153 -5.51 15.46 -10.80
N ILE A 154 -6.74 15.37 -11.33
CA ILE A 154 -7.08 14.54 -12.49
C ILE A 154 -6.97 15.43 -13.73
N LYS A 155 -6.19 14.98 -14.73
CA LYS A 155 -5.95 15.71 -15.97
C LYS A 155 -6.99 15.42 -17.05
#